data_AF-A0A3D6DKJ2-F1
#
_entry.id   AF-A0A3D6DKJ2-F1
#
_cell.length_a   1.000
_cell.length_b   1.000
_cell.length_c   1.000
_cell.angle_alpha   90.00
_cell.angle_beta   90.00
_cell.angle_gamma   90.00
#
_symmetry.space_group_name_H-M   'P 1'
#
loop_
_entity.id
_entity.type
_entity.pdbx_description
1 polymer ?
#
loop_
_entity_poly.entity_id
_entity_poly.type
_entity_poly.pdbx_seq_one_letter_code
_entity_poly.pdbx_strand_id
1 'polypeptide(L)' 'MLHYSTYNTKKENAPWITFVHGAGGSSAIWFKQIRFFSKYYNLLLIDLRGHG' A
#
# COMPACT_ATOMS: atom_id res chain seq x y z
N MET A 1 15.77 1.25 7.37
CA MET A 1 14.81 0.46 6.56
C MET A 1 13.64 1.37 6.22
N LEU A 2 13.07 1.33 5.01
CA LEU A 2 11.89 2.16 4.69
C LEU A 2 10.68 1.65 5.49
N HIS A 3 9.82 2.57 5.95
CA HIS A 3 8.58 2.19 6.61
C HIS A 3 7.58 1.70 5.55
N TYR A 4 6.90 0.60 5.84
CA TYR A 4 5.92 0.03 4.92
C TYR A 4 4.82 -0.72 5.67
N SER A 5 3.69 -0.91 4.99
CA SER A 5 2.58 -1.74 5.44
C SER A 5 2.11 -2.64 4.32
N THR A 6 1.61 -3.82 4.66
CA THR A 6 1.07 -4.79 3.70
C THR A 6 -0.37 -5.16 3.99
N TYR A 7 -1.18 -5.29 2.94
CA TYR A 7 -2.53 -5.83 3.01
C TYR A 7 -2.62 -7.05 2.10
N ASN A 8 -2.62 -8.24 2.67
CA ASN A 8 -2.72 -9.47 1.91
C ASN A 8 -4.18 -9.81 1.62
N THR A 9 -4.44 -10.26 0.40
CA THR A 9 -5.76 -10.77 0.03
C THR A 9 -5.87 -12.27 0.35
N LYS A 10 -7.11 -12.80 0.37
CA LYS A 10 -7.37 -14.23 0.60
C LYS A 10 -7.17 -15.08 -0.65
N LYS A 11 -7.00 -14.46 -1.83
CA LYS A 11 -6.78 -15.19 -3.08
C LYS A 11 -5.37 -15.75 -3.12
N GLU A 12 -5.25 -17.04 -3.42
CA GLU A 12 -3.96 -17.66 -3.70
C GLU A 12 -3.32 -17.02 -4.93
N ASN A 13 -2.00 -16.82 -4.89
CA ASN A 13 -1.20 -16.27 -5.99
C ASN A 13 -1.68 -14.89 -6.51
N ALA A 14 -2.29 -14.09 -5.65
CA ALA A 14 -2.75 -12.77 -6.05
C ALA A 14 -1.59 -11.84 -6.46
N PRO A 15 -1.74 -11.08 -7.56
CA PRO A 15 -0.75 -10.10 -7.96
C PRO A 15 -0.62 -8.97 -6.94
N TRP A 16 0.54 -8.30 -6.97
CA TRP A 16 0.86 -7.20 -6.06
C TRP A 16 0.61 -5.84 -6.69
N ILE A 17 0.12 -4.90 -5.88
CA ILE A 17 0.12 -3.46 -6.18
C ILE A 17 0.98 -2.77 -5.14
N THR A 18 1.95 -1.96 -5.60
CA THR A 18 2.75 -1.11 -4.71
C THR A 18 2.26 0.33 -4.80
N PHE A 19 1.93 0.92 -3.66
CA PHE A 19 1.55 2.33 -3.54
C PHE A 19 2.71 3.14 -3.00
N VAL A 20 3.03 4.23 -3.70
CA VAL A 20 4.02 5.23 -3.30
C VAL A 20 3.30 6.57 -3.23
N HIS A 21 3.38 7.27 -2.10
CA HIS A 21 2.72 8.56 -1.91
C HIS A 21 3.41 9.69 -2.71
N GLY A 22 2.70 10.81 -2.89
CA GLY A 22 3.27 12.04 -3.47
C GLY A 22 4.12 12.84 -2.48
N ALA A 23 4.76 13.91 -2.93
CA ALA A 23 5.62 14.76 -2.10
C ALA A 23 4.87 15.31 -0.85
N GLY A 24 5.50 15.25 0.33
CA GLY A 24 4.94 15.76 1.58
C GLY A 24 3.80 14.92 2.17
N GLY A 25 3.44 13.79 1.54
CA GLY A 25 2.38 12.89 2.02
C GLY A 25 2.89 11.67 2.75
N SER A 26 1.97 10.77 3.11
CA SER A 26 2.28 9.42 3.59
C SER A 26 1.35 8.40 2.94
N SER A 27 1.63 7.12 3.18
CA SER A 27 0.86 5.98 2.72
C SER A 27 -0.62 6.05 3.11
N ALA A 28 -0.98 6.80 4.15
CA ALA A 28 -2.36 7.03 4.60
C ALA A 28 -3.28 7.64 3.51
N ILE A 29 -2.72 8.34 2.52
CA ILE A 29 -3.49 8.93 1.42
C ILE A 29 -4.29 7.88 0.61
N TRP A 30 -3.85 6.62 0.64
CA TRP A 30 -4.41 5.53 -0.15
C TRP A 30 -5.62 4.83 0.49
N PHE A 31 -6.17 5.33 1.60
CA PHE A 31 -7.20 4.61 2.38
C PHE A 31 -8.42 4.14 1.56
N LYS A 32 -8.86 4.93 0.57
CA LYS A 32 -9.98 4.56 -0.31
C LYS A 32 -9.60 3.43 -1.28
N GLN A 33 -8.39 3.50 -1.84
CA GLN A 33 -7.84 2.53 -2.76
C GLN A 33 -7.59 1.20 -2.05
N ILE A 34 -7.04 1.22 -0.83
CA ILE A 34 -6.85 0.02 0.01
C ILE A 34 -8.15 -0.77 0.14
N ARG A 35 -9.27 -0.10 0.46
CA ARG A 35 -10.58 -0.74 0.65
C ARG A 35 -11.10 -1.46 -0.61
N PHE A 36 -10.77 -0.95 -1.80
CA PHE A 36 -11.18 -1.55 -3.06
C PHE A 36 -10.22 -2.65 -3.51
N PHE A 37 -8.92 -2.35 -3.61
CA PHE A 37 -7.93 -3.25 -4.21
C PHE A 37 -7.58 -4.45 -3.33
N SER A 38 -7.66 -4.35 -2.00
CA SER A 38 -7.33 -5.48 -1.09
C SER A 38 -8.24 -6.70 -1.26
N LYS A 39 -9.39 -6.54 -1.94
CA LYS A 39 -10.28 -7.64 -2.32
C LYS A 39 -9.72 -8.52 -3.44
N TYR A 40 -8.75 -8.02 -4.20
CA TYR A 40 -8.27 -8.64 -5.43
C TYR A 40 -6.75 -8.80 -5.50
N TYR A 41 -5.99 -7.94 -4.81
CA TYR A 41 -4.54 -7.84 -4.88
C TYR A 41 -3.92 -7.85 -3.48
N ASN A 42 -2.66 -8.30 -3.39
CA ASN A 42 -1.80 -7.98 -2.26
C ASN A 42 -1.30 -6.55 -2.41
N LEU A 43 -1.37 -5.75 -1.35
CA LEU A 43 -0.98 -4.35 -1.39
C LEU A 43 0.29 -4.14 -0.57
N LEU A 44 1.28 -3.46 -1.14
CA LEU A 44 2.44 -2.94 -0.45
C LEU A 44 2.35 -1.41 -0.43
N LEU A 45 2.37 -0.79 0.73
CA LEU A 45 2.36 0.66 0.88
C LEU A 45 3.68 1.10 1.47
N ILE A 46 4.34 2.06 0.81
CA ILE A 46 5.67 2.53 1.20
C ILE A 46 5.57 3.98 1.67
N ASP A 47 6.19 4.26 2.81
CA ASP A 47 6.52 5.62 3.24
C ASP A 47 7.98 5.90 2.88
N LEU A 48 8.17 6.92 2.03
CA LEU A 48 9.49 7.39 1.62
C LEU A 48 10.20 8.03 2.81
N ARG A 49 11.54 8.15 2.73
CA ARG A 49 12.33 8.70 3.84
C ARG A 49 11.84 10.10 4.25
N GLY A 50 11.76 10.33 5.57
CA GLY A 50 11.29 11.60 6.12
C GLY A 50 9.78 11.82 6.03
N HIS A 51 9.02 10.79 5.64
CA HIS A 51 7.57 10.79 5.55
C HIS A 51 6.98 9.60 6.33
N GLY A 52 5.68 9.65 6.59
CA GLY A 52 4.96 8.69 7.45
C GLY A 52 4.02 9.43 8.39
#